data_AF-A0A7X0H940-F1
#
_entry.id   AF-A0A7X0H940-F1
#
_cell.length_a   1.000
_cell.length_b   1.000
_cell.length_c   1.000
_cell.angle_alpha   90.00
_cell.angle_beta   90.00
_cell.angle_gamma   90.00
#
_symmetry.space_group_name_H-M   'P 1'
#
loop_
_entity.id
_entity.type
_entity.pdbx_description
1 polymer ?
#
loop_
_entity_poly.entity_id
_entity_poly.type
_entity_poly.pdbx_seq_one_letter_code
_entity_poly.pdbx_strand_id
1 'polypeptide(L)'
;MATATKKTTAATTTANKKATAKQTAPVDEQPTAAKPKPRKPKAPGVQAKVTRPYLAGQIIAKHGLAAGVTPAMVAELNEAYGKPNDVESAFCLKNAHHAIRGATGLAEDQAYEDAAS
;
A
#
# COMPACT_ATOMS: atom_id res chain seq x y z
N MET A 1 -36.78 14.07 28.55
CA MET A 1 -36.37 15.45 28.16
C MET A 1 -35.10 15.34 27.34
N ALA A 2 -35.12 15.91 26.13
CA ALA A 2 -34.03 15.85 25.16
C ALA A 2 -32.98 16.93 25.45
N THR A 3 -31.70 16.58 25.31
CA THR A 3 -30.62 17.55 25.15
C THR A 3 -29.74 17.16 23.96
N ALA A 4 -30.07 17.73 22.82
CA ALA A 4 -29.19 17.86 21.67
C ALA A 4 -28.36 19.14 21.85
N THR A 5 -27.04 19.10 21.58
CA THR A 5 -26.14 20.23 21.24
C THR A 5 -24.69 19.69 21.21
N LYS A 6 -23.73 20.12 20.39
CA LYS A 6 -23.66 20.95 19.17
C LYS A 6 -22.26 20.70 18.57
N LYS A 7 -22.17 20.79 17.25
CA LYS A 7 -20.99 20.70 16.38
C LYS A 7 -20.03 21.87 16.59
N THR A 8 -18.71 21.61 16.66
CA THR A 8 -17.68 22.63 16.38
C THR A 8 -16.45 22.02 15.72
N THR A 9 -16.37 22.21 14.41
CA THR A 9 -15.14 22.15 13.59
C THR A 9 -14.28 23.37 13.88
N ALA A 10 -12.98 23.19 14.08
CA ALA A 10 -12.00 24.27 14.05
C ALA A 10 -10.90 23.93 13.03
N ALA A 11 -10.99 24.58 11.86
CA ALA A 11 -9.89 24.77 10.92
C ALA A 11 -9.45 26.23 11.07
N THR A 12 -8.15 26.49 11.26
CA THR A 12 -7.46 27.80 11.09
C THR A 12 -5.96 27.57 11.37
N THR A 13 -4.91 28.10 10.73
CA THR A 13 -4.67 28.90 9.51
C THR A 13 -3.14 29.15 9.46
N THR A 14 -2.51 28.95 8.30
CA THR A 14 -1.44 29.80 7.68
C THR A 14 0.05 29.76 8.10
N ALA A 15 0.83 29.41 7.06
CA ALA A 15 2.10 29.94 6.53
C ALA A 15 3.37 30.07 7.38
N ASN A 16 4.45 29.51 6.84
CA ASN A 16 5.72 30.22 6.79
C ASN A 16 6.40 30.03 5.43
N LYS A 17 6.96 31.12 4.88
CA LYS A 17 7.45 31.31 3.51
C LYS A 17 8.90 31.82 3.57
N LYS A 18 9.74 31.36 2.63
CA LYS A 18 11.15 31.76 2.30
C LYS A 18 12.22 31.25 3.27
N ALA A 19 13.43 30.83 2.84
CA ALA A 19 14.20 31.26 1.67
C ALA A 19 15.16 30.18 1.10
N THR A 20 15.49 30.43 -0.16
CA THR A 20 16.49 29.90 -1.11
C THR A 20 17.87 29.51 -0.56
N ALA A 21 18.44 28.42 -1.09
CA ALA A 21 19.87 28.30 -1.39
C ALA A 21 20.07 27.44 -2.66
N LYS A 22 21.04 27.86 -3.47
CA LYS A 22 21.33 27.49 -4.87
C LYS A 22 22.58 26.57 -4.90
N GLN A 23 22.77 25.82 -6.00
CA GLN A 23 23.96 25.04 -6.40
C GLN A 23 24.14 23.69 -5.66
N THR A 24 24.29 22.54 -6.32
CA THR A 24 25.07 22.18 -7.53
C THR A 24 24.49 20.95 -8.26
N ALA A 25 24.30 21.04 -9.57
CA ALA A 25 24.43 19.90 -10.51
C ALA A 25 25.93 19.83 -10.94
N PRO A 26 26.48 18.73 -11.52
CA PRO A 26 25.81 17.66 -12.28
C PRO A 26 26.35 16.23 -12.06
N VAL A 27 25.50 15.21 -12.18
CA VAL A 27 25.90 13.90 -12.74
C VAL A 27 24.74 13.40 -13.59
N ASP A 28 24.93 13.42 -14.90
CA ASP A 28 24.11 12.71 -15.88
C ASP A 28 24.26 11.20 -15.63
N GLU A 29 23.41 10.64 -14.76
CA GLU A 29 23.14 9.21 -14.78
C GLU A 29 22.15 8.93 -15.90
N GLN A 30 22.71 8.75 -17.10
CA GLN A 30 22.04 8.22 -18.26
C GLN A 30 21.28 6.94 -17.85
N PRO A 31 19.94 6.86 -17.96
CA PRO A 31 19.22 5.65 -17.60
C PRO A 31 19.66 4.54 -18.55
N THR A 32 20.43 3.58 -18.04
CA THR A 32 20.73 2.34 -18.75
C THR A 32 19.42 1.69 -19.16
N ALA A 33 19.17 1.62 -20.46
CA ALA A 33 17.99 1.00 -21.03
C ALA A 33 17.87 -0.43 -20.48
N ALA A 34 16.90 -0.64 -19.60
CA ALA A 34 16.59 -1.97 -19.08
C ALA A 34 16.31 -2.90 -20.26
N LYS A 35 17.01 -4.05 -20.31
CA LYS A 35 16.76 -5.10 -21.30
C LYS A 35 15.25 -5.35 -21.39
N PRO A 36 14.64 -5.30 -22.59
CA PRO A 36 13.22 -5.54 -22.73
C PRO A 36 12.91 -6.97 -22.29
N LYS A 37 12.22 -7.10 -21.15
CA LYS A 37 11.65 -8.39 -20.73
C LYS A 37 10.70 -8.87 -21.82
N PRO A 38 10.71 -10.16 -22.18
CA PRO A 38 9.82 -10.71 -23.20
C PRO A 38 8.37 -10.39 -22.83
N ARG A 39 7.71 -9.59 -23.67
CA ARG A 39 6.30 -9.23 -23.49
C ARG A 39 5.47 -10.42 -23.95
N LYS A 40 4.74 -11.06 -23.03
CA LYS A 40 3.70 -12.03 -23.40
C LYS A 40 2.72 -11.36 -24.38
N PRO A 41 2.21 -12.07 -25.39
CA PRO A 41 1.26 -11.51 -26.35
C PRO A 41 0.05 -10.94 -25.59
N LYS A 42 -0.18 -9.63 -25.74
CA LYS A 42 -1.37 -8.98 -25.17
C LYS A 42 -2.54 -9.25 -26.09
N ALA A 43 -3.64 -9.75 -25.54
CA ALA A 43 -4.93 -9.72 -26.25
C ALA A 43 -5.26 -8.26 -26.62
N PRO A 44 -5.81 -8.01 -27.83
CA PRO A 44 -6.14 -6.66 -28.26
C PRO A 44 -7.11 -6.00 -27.27
N GLY A 45 -6.78 -4.79 -26.80
CA GLY A 45 -7.62 -3.97 -25.92
C GLY A 45 -7.32 -4.06 -24.41
N VAL A 46 -6.57 -5.05 -23.91
CA VAL A 46 -6.31 -5.18 -22.45
C VAL A 46 -4.95 -4.60 -22.08
N GLN A 47 -4.95 -3.51 -21.31
CA GLN A 47 -3.75 -2.96 -20.68
C GLN A 47 -3.73 -3.35 -19.20
N ALA A 48 -2.80 -4.22 -18.79
CA ALA A 48 -2.54 -4.47 -17.38
C ALA A 48 -2.00 -3.19 -16.74
N LYS A 49 -2.81 -2.54 -15.90
CA LYS A 49 -2.41 -1.41 -15.07
C LYS A 49 -1.94 -1.94 -13.72
N VAL A 50 -0.76 -1.50 -13.29
CA VAL A 50 -0.27 -1.77 -11.94
C VAL A 50 -1.00 -0.83 -10.99
N THR A 51 -1.79 -1.39 -10.07
CA THR A 51 -2.58 -0.64 -9.09
C THR A 51 -2.08 -0.93 -7.67
N ARG A 52 -2.35 -0.05 -6.70
CA ARG A 52 -1.98 -0.29 -5.29
C ARG A 52 -2.50 -1.62 -4.75
N PRO A 53 -3.78 -2.01 -4.97
CA PRO A 53 -4.28 -3.31 -4.49
C PRO A 53 -3.52 -4.49 -5.10
N TYR A 54 -3.15 -4.40 -6.37
CA TYR A 54 -2.35 -5.42 -7.04
C TYR A 54 -0.98 -5.59 -6.38
N LEU A 55 -0.29 -4.48 -6.11
CA LEU A 55 1.00 -4.50 -5.41
C LEU A 55 0.87 -4.96 -3.95
N ALA A 56 -0.20 -4.56 -3.25
CA ALA A 56 -0.47 -4.99 -1.89
C ALA A 56 -0.58 -6.51 -1.78
N GLY A 57 -1.28 -7.16 -2.71
CA GLY A 57 -1.35 -8.63 -2.79
C GLY A 57 0.02 -9.27 -3.01
N GLN A 58 0.87 -8.69 -3.87
CA GLN A 58 2.23 -9.18 -4.08
C GLN A 58 3.10 -9.05 -2.82
N ILE A 59 2.99 -7.93 -2.10
CA ILE A 59 3.75 -7.69 -0.86
C ILE A 59 3.31 -8.70 0.22
N ILE A 60 2.00 -8.92 0.40
CA ILE A 60 1.50 -9.94 1.34
C ILE A 60 2.00 -11.34 0.96
N ALA A 61 2.02 -11.68 -0.34
CA ALA A 61 2.54 -12.96 -0.81
C ALA A 61 4.05 -13.15 -0.52
N LYS A 62 4.84 -12.06 -0.51
CA LYS A 62 6.28 -12.11 -0.17
C LYS A 62 6.54 -12.27 1.33
N HIS A 63 5.82 -11.50 2.15
CA HIS A 63 6.03 -11.46 3.62
C HIS A 63 5.31 -12.58 4.36
N GLY A 64 4.32 -13.21 3.73
CA GLY A 64 3.48 -14.24 4.32
C GLY A 64 2.31 -13.68 5.14
N LEU A 65 1.30 -14.52 5.34
CA LEU A 65 0.05 -14.14 6.01
C LEU A 65 0.17 -14.03 7.53
N ALA A 66 1.16 -14.71 8.12
CA ALA A 66 1.36 -14.77 9.57
C ALA A 66 1.83 -13.45 10.18
N ALA A 67 2.58 -12.64 9.43
CA ALA A 67 3.13 -11.36 9.91
C ALA A 67 2.07 -10.26 10.10
N GLY A 68 0.87 -10.45 9.54
CA GLY A 68 -0.15 -9.39 9.50
C GLY A 68 0.28 -8.19 8.66
N VAL A 69 -0.41 -7.06 8.83
CA VAL A 69 -0.07 -5.81 8.13
C VAL A 69 0.87 -4.98 9.01
N THR A 70 2.13 -4.85 8.60
CA THR A 70 3.15 -4.10 9.34
C THR A 70 3.42 -2.72 8.72
N PRO A 71 3.95 -1.75 9.50
CA PRO A 71 4.35 -0.44 8.97
C PRO A 71 5.42 -0.52 7.87
N ALA A 72 6.31 -1.53 7.94
CA ALA A 72 7.32 -1.76 6.91
C ALA A 72 6.70 -2.11 5.55
N MET A 73 5.62 -2.90 5.54
CA MET A 73 4.88 -3.23 4.31
C MET A 73 4.15 -2.03 3.72
N VAL A 74 3.68 -1.11 4.57
CA VAL A 74 3.07 0.16 4.13
C VAL A 74 4.12 1.03 3.43
N ALA A 75 5.33 1.14 4.00
CA ALA A 75 6.44 1.85 3.39
C ALA A 75 6.86 1.22 2.05
N GLU A 76 7.00 -0.12 1.99
CA GLU A 76 7.32 -0.83 0.74
C GLU A 76 6.24 -0.59 -0.33
N LEU A 77 4.96 -0.58 0.04
CA LEU A 77 3.87 -0.34 -0.91
C LEU A 77 3.87 1.11 -1.43
N ASN A 78 4.16 2.08 -0.57
CA ASN A 78 4.27 3.48 -0.97
C ASN A 78 5.43 3.70 -1.95
N GLU A 79 6.58 3.08 -1.67
CA GLU A 79 7.76 3.12 -2.52
C GLU A 79 7.49 2.44 -3.88
N ALA A 80 6.93 1.23 -3.86
CA ALA A 80 6.63 0.46 -5.06
C ALA A 80 5.60 1.15 -5.98
N TYR A 81 4.64 1.88 -5.40
CA TYR A 81 3.64 2.61 -6.17
C TYR A 81 4.10 4.02 -6.59
N GLY A 82 5.08 4.60 -5.89
CA GLY A 82 5.64 5.92 -6.19
C GLY A 82 4.79 7.12 -5.75
N LYS A 83 3.68 6.89 -5.03
CA LYS A 83 2.86 7.96 -4.41
C LYS A 83 2.64 7.64 -2.94
N PRO A 84 3.29 8.37 -2.00
CA PRO A 84 3.12 8.09 -0.58
C PRO A 84 1.69 8.38 -0.15
N ASN A 85 1.02 7.35 0.38
CA ASN A 85 -0.30 7.45 0.99
C ASN A 85 -0.48 6.31 1.99
N ASP A 86 -0.07 6.55 3.24
CA ASP A 86 -0.01 5.53 4.28
C ASP A 86 -1.39 4.95 4.60
N VAL A 87 -2.42 5.80 4.58
CA VAL A 87 -3.81 5.41 4.89
C VAL A 87 -4.35 4.46 3.84
N GLU A 88 -4.22 4.82 2.57
CA GLU A 88 -4.68 4.00 1.46
C GLU A 88 -3.86 2.70 1.35
N SER A 89 -2.54 2.79 1.52
CA SER A 89 -1.65 1.62 1.51
C SER A 89 -2.00 0.63 2.63
N ALA A 90 -2.21 1.11 3.86
CA ALA A 90 -2.63 0.27 4.97
C ALA A 90 -3.99 -0.38 4.71
N PHE A 91 -4.94 0.36 4.15
CA PHE A 91 -6.25 -0.18 3.78
C PHE A 91 -6.16 -1.27 2.71
N CYS A 92 -5.39 -1.03 1.64
CA CYS A 92 -5.17 -2.02 0.59
C CYS A 92 -4.49 -3.29 1.13
N LEU A 93 -3.51 -3.16 2.02
CA LEU A 93 -2.83 -4.29 2.64
C LEU A 93 -3.76 -5.11 3.54
N LYS A 94 -4.62 -4.46 4.32
CA LYS A 94 -5.62 -5.16 5.15
C LYS A 94 -6.63 -5.92 4.29
N ASN A 95 -7.14 -5.30 3.23
CA ASN A 95 -8.07 -5.96 2.33
C ASN A 95 -7.41 -7.15 1.63
N ALA A 96 -6.17 -7.00 1.16
CA ALA A 96 -5.42 -8.10 0.57
C ALA A 96 -5.17 -9.23 1.58
N HIS A 97 -4.78 -8.90 2.82
CA HIS A 97 -4.59 -9.88 3.89
C HIS A 97 -5.86 -10.69 4.16
N HIS A 98 -7.00 -10.02 4.36
CA HIS A 98 -8.27 -10.70 4.61
C HIS A 98 -8.76 -11.50 3.41
N ALA A 99 -8.64 -10.96 2.19
CA ALA A 99 -9.04 -11.66 0.97
C ALA A 99 -8.23 -12.94 0.77
N ILE A 100 -6.90 -12.87 0.93
CA ILE A 100 -6.04 -14.04 0.78
C ILE A 100 -6.33 -15.04 1.91
N ARG A 101 -6.44 -14.58 3.16
CA ARG A 101 -6.76 -15.46 4.30
C ARG A 101 -8.08 -16.21 4.09
N GLY A 102 -9.13 -15.50 3.66
CA GLY A 102 -10.43 -16.09 3.34
C GLY A 102 -10.35 -17.08 2.17
N ALA A 103 -9.56 -16.79 1.13
CA ALA A 103 -9.38 -17.70 0.00
C ALA A 103 -8.58 -18.97 0.36
N THR A 104 -7.60 -18.85 1.26
CA THR A 104 -6.76 -19.99 1.68
C THR A 104 -7.45 -20.94 2.67
N GLY A 105 -8.64 -20.61 3.16
CA GLY A 105 -9.32 -21.44 4.17
C GLY A 105 -8.64 -21.43 5.54
N LEU A 106 -7.61 -20.59 5.78
CA LEU A 106 -6.97 -20.37 7.09
C LEU A 106 -7.88 -19.64 8.09
N ALA A 107 -9.19 -19.70 7.87
CA ALA A 107 -10.19 -19.29 8.83
C ALA A 107 -10.39 -20.46 9.81
N GLU A 108 -9.83 -20.29 11.01
CA GLU A 108 -10.31 -20.92 12.26
C GLU A 108 -9.86 -22.34 12.64
N ASP A 109 -9.07 -23.07 11.84
CA ASP A 109 -8.60 -24.41 12.24
C ASP A 109 -7.59 -24.42 13.41
N GLN A 110 -6.89 -23.32 13.68
CA GLN A 110 -5.94 -23.26 14.80
C GLN A 110 -6.64 -23.16 16.17
N ALA A 111 -7.91 -22.75 16.23
CA ALA A 111 -8.65 -22.59 17.49
C ALA A 111 -9.44 -23.84 17.90
N TYR A 112 -9.63 -24.80 17.00
CA TYR A 112 -10.39 -26.03 17.29
C TYR A 112 -9.51 -27.18 17.80
N GLU A 113 -8.25 -27.26 17.34
CA GLU A 113 -7.30 -28.30 17.77
C GLU A 113 -6.82 -28.10 19.23
N ASP A 114 -6.67 -26.86 19.70
CA ASP A 114 -6.28 -26.55 21.10
C ASP A 114 -7.46 -26.64 22.09
N ALA A 115 -8.71 -26.73 21.61
CA ALA A 115 -9.88 -26.93 22.45
C ALA A 115 -10.25 -28.42 22.63
N ALA A 116 -9.52 -29.32 21.95
CA ALA A 116 -9.77 -30.77 21.94
C ALA A 116 -8.62 -31.60 22.57
N SER A 117 -7.58 -30.95 23.12
CA SER A 117 -6.54 -31.58 23.96
C SER A 117 -6.69 -31.20 25.43
#